data_AF-A0A8H6KCU5-F1
#
_entry.id   AF-A0A8H6KCU5-F1
#
_cell.length_a   1.000
_cell.length_b   1.000
_cell.length_c   1.000
_cell.angle_alpha   90.00
_cell.angle_beta   90.00
_cell.angle_gamma   90.00
#
_symmetry.space_group_name_H-M   'P 1'
#
loop_
_entity.id
_entity.type
_entity.pdbx_description
1 polymer ?
#
loop_
_entity_poly.entity_id
_entity_poly.type
_entity_poly.pdbx_seq_one_letter_code
_entity_poly.pdbx_strand_id
1 'polypeptide(L)'
;MREGFFWNEDNVIPERSYIDNSHDHHMEGHDLHCKRVWTLVDLSPEHLWHTELTVWGPDIQTLARFRVSDLQTYIVYSAMVKAPREACNTHRRTIYLYDENRPERCINTIYDDLPLEGWWPWPKLPGQEDLYFIE
;
A
#
# COMPACT_ATOMS: atom_id res chain seq x y z
N MET A 1 7.79 -5.38 -9.02
CA MET A 1 7.62 -3.95 -8.64
C MET A 1 8.29 -2.94 -9.58
N ARG A 2 9.28 -3.32 -10.41
CA ARG A 2 9.89 -2.38 -11.38
C ARG A 2 8.88 -1.82 -12.40
N GLU A 3 7.90 -2.65 -12.74
CA GLU A 3 6.75 -2.36 -13.61
C GLU A 3 5.56 -1.75 -12.85
N GLY A 4 5.72 -1.27 -11.60
CA GLY A 4 4.66 -0.59 -10.84
C GLY A 4 3.83 -1.45 -9.86
N PHE A 5 2.86 -0.82 -9.18
CA PHE A 5 1.87 -1.46 -8.27
C PHE A 5 0.56 -1.62 -9.06
N PHE A 6 0.38 -2.73 -9.77
CA PHE A 6 -0.81 -2.95 -10.63
C PHE A 6 -1.64 -4.15 -10.18
N TRP A 7 -1.83 -4.28 -8.86
CA TRP A 7 -2.48 -5.45 -8.30
C TRP A 7 -3.98 -5.48 -8.53
N ASN A 8 -4.49 -6.65 -8.85
CA ASN A 8 -5.90 -6.97 -8.95
C ASN A 8 -6.20 -8.25 -8.13
N GLU A 9 -7.42 -8.77 -8.26
CA GLU A 9 -7.84 -9.96 -7.52
C GLU A 9 -7.03 -11.23 -7.88
N ASP A 10 -6.41 -11.30 -9.06
CA ASP A 10 -5.56 -12.45 -9.46
C ASP A 10 -4.28 -12.53 -8.63
N ASN A 11 -3.87 -11.42 -8.03
CA ASN A 11 -2.68 -11.36 -7.18
C ASN A 11 -2.95 -11.80 -5.74
N VAL A 12 -4.21 -11.90 -5.35
CA VAL A 12 -4.59 -12.22 -3.98
C VAL A 12 -4.38 -13.70 -3.73
N ILE A 13 -3.79 -14.04 -2.58
CA ILE A 13 -3.88 -15.37 -1.99
C ILE A 13 -5.02 -15.34 -0.96
N PRO A 14 -6.22 -15.86 -1.29
CA PRO A 14 -7.38 -15.74 -0.40
C PRO A 14 -7.17 -16.43 0.94
N GLU A 15 -6.49 -17.58 0.96
CA GLU A 15 -6.25 -18.40 2.15
C GLU A 15 -5.32 -17.75 3.18
N ARG A 16 -4.62 -16.69 2.79
CA ARG A 16 -3.74 -15.89 3.67
C ARG A 16 -4.32 -14.51 4.00
N SER A 17 -5.51 -14.21 3.47
CA SER A 17 -6.19 -12.93 3.68
C SER A 17 -7.15 -13.00 4.87
N TYR A 18 -7.27 -11.92 5.63
CA TYR A 18 -8.08 -11.90 6.86
C TYR A 18 -8.62 -10.50 7.19
N ILE A 19 -9.64 -10.46 8.06
CA ILE A 19 -10.09 -9.23 8.73
C ILE A 19 -9.72 -9.36 10.20
N ASP A 20 -9.11 -8.30 10.74
CA ASP A 20 -8.72 -8.18 12.12
C ASP A 20 -9.46 -6.99 12.75
N ASN A 21 -10.18 -7.29 13.84
CA ASN A 21 -10.99 -6.37 14.62
C ASN A 21 -10.49 -6.26 16.07
N SER A 22 -9.23 -6.61 16.32
CA SER A 22 -8.62 -6.42 17.63
C SER A 22 -8.58 -4.93 17.99
N HIS A 23 -8.92 -4.61 19.24
CA HIS A 23 -8.97 -3.22 19.73
C HIS A 23 -7.57 -2.63 19.96
N ASP A 24 -6.51 -3.34 19.60
CA ASP A 24 -5.11 -2.88 19.72
C ASP A 24 -4.68 -2.04 18.50
N HIS A 25 -5.59 -1.82 17.58
CA HIS A 25 -5.34 -1.29 16.25
C HIS A 25 -6.18 -0.04 16.02
N HIS A 26 -5.70 1.08 16.58
CA HIS A 26 -6.28 2.40 16.39
C HIS A 26 -5.37 3.24 15.51
N MET A 27 -5.89 3.70 14.37
CA MET A 27 -5.30 4.83 13.66
C MET A 27 -5.66 6.10 14.44
N GLU A 28 -4.69 6.67 15.17
CA GLU A 28 -4.92 7.89 15.97
C GLU A 28 -5.57 8.99 15.12
N GLY A 29 -6.68 9.56 15.61
CA GLY A 29 -7.40 10.63 14.93
C GLY A 29 -8.47 10.18 13.92
N HIS A 30 -8.65 8.87 13.71
CA HIS A 30 -9.68 8.33 12.82
C HIS A 30 -10.54 7.27 13.54
N ASP A 31 -11.85 7.25 13.26
CA ASP A 31 -12.79 6.20 13.71
C ASP A 31 -12.59 4.89 12.91
N LEU A 32 -11.34 4.47 12.74
CA LEU A 32 -10.93 3.28 12.01
C LEU A 32 -10.31 2.29 13.00
N HIS A 33 -11.01 1.18 13.23
CA HIS A 33 -10.68 0.23 14.31
C HIS A 33 -10.59 -1.21 13.82
N CYS A 34 -10.95 -1.45 12.56
CA CYS A 34 -10.79 -2.74 11.90
C CYS A 34 -9.81 -2.60 10.74
N LYS A 35 -9.11 -3.68 10.41
CA LYS A 35 -8.29 -3.75 9.20
C LYS A 35 -8.58 -5.03 8.42
N ARG A 36 -8.56 -4.91 7.09
CA ARG A 36 -8.57 -6.04 6.16
C ARG A 36 -7.20 -6.15 5.53
N VAL A 37 -6.65 -7.35 5.57
CA VAL A 37 -5.31 -7.65 5.06
C VAL A 37 -5.43 -8.65 3.90
N TRP A 38 -4.87 -8.30 2.75
CA TRP A 38 -4.67 -9.22 1.65
C TRP A 38 -3.18 -9.54 1.52
N THR A 39 -2.85 -10.83 1.40
CA THR A 39 -1.54 -11.23 0.92
C THR A 39 -1.56 -11.22 -0.61
N LEU A 40 -0.65 -10.44 -1.20
CA LEU A 40 -0.52 -10.31 -2.64
C LEU A 40 0.78 -10.98 -3.11
N VAL A 41 0.72 -11.58 -4.30
CA VAL A 41 1.86 -12.18 -4.98
C VAL A 41 2.00 -11.71 -6.41
N ASP A 42 3.25 -11.53 -6.79
CA ASP A 42 3.64 -11.25 -8.16
C ASP A 42 3.32 -12.45 -9.05
N LEU A 43 2.69 -12.17 -10.20
CA LEU A 43 2.32 -13.17 -11.19
C LEU A 43 3.46 -13.41 -12.19
N SER A 44 4.49 -12.56 -12.18
CA SER A 44 5.65 -12.74 -13.03
C SER A 44 6.41 -14.02 -12.63
N PRO A 45 6.74 -14.90 -13.58
CA PRO A 45 7.47 -16.14 -13.31
C PRO A 45 8.88 -15.90 -12.78
N GLU A 46 9.43 -14.70 -12.94
CA GLU A 46 10.82 -14.37 -12.58
C GLU A 46 10.95 -13.55 -11.29
N HIS A 47 9.84 -13.05 -10.75
CA HIS A 47 9.85 -12.09 -9.66
C HIS A 47 8.89 -12.57 -8.56
N LEU A 48 9.42 -13.10 -7.46
CA LEU A 48 8.65 -13.67 -6.35
C LEU A 48 8.39 -12.62 -5.26
N TRP A 49 7.73 -11.50 -5.60
CA TRP A 49 7.38 -10.52 -4.56
C TRP A 49 6.14 -10.99 -3.81
N HIS A 50 6.26 -10.98 -2.48
CA HIS A 50 5.14 -11.16 -1.56
C HIS A 50 4.95 -9.86 -0.78
N THR A 51 3.71 -9.40 -0.66
CA THR A 51 3.39 -8.20 0.13
C THR A 51 2.05 -8.34 0.84
N GLU A 52 1.83 -7.48 1.83
CA GLU A 52 0.54 -7.32 2.49
C GLU A 52 -0.04 -5.96 2.12
N LEU A 53 -1.29 -5.97 1.69
CA LEU A 53 -2.11 -4.78 1.50
C LEU A 53 -3.07 -4.68 2.70
N THR A 54 -3.01 -3.58 3.44
CA THR A 54 -3.87 -3.35 4.61
C THR A 54 -4.81 -2.18 4.35
N VAL A 55 -6.12 -2.43 4.43
CA VAL A 55 -7.16 -1.39 4.37
C VAL A 55 -7.80 -1.26 5.74
N TRP A 56 -7.87 -0.02 6.23
CA TRP A 56 -8.52 0.31 7.50
C TRP A 56 -9.97 0.71 7.28
N GLY A 57 -10.85 0.31 8.19
CA GLY A 57 -12.28 0.59 8.11
C GLY A 57 -12.91 0.76 9.49
N PRO A 58 -14.12 1.35 9.54
CA PRO A 58 -14.84 1.59 10.79
C PRO A 58 -15.38 0.29 11.40
N ASP A 59 -15.76 -0.69 10.56
CA ASP A 59 -16.38 -1.94 10.99
C ASP A 59 -16.11 -3.11 10.04
N ILE A 60 -16.37 -4.32 10.52
CA ILE A 60 -16.15 -5.58 9.79
C ILE A 60 -17.06 -5.68 8.57
N GLN A 61 -18.31 -5.23 8.65
CA GLN A 61 -19.29 -5.36 7.57
C GLN A 61 -18.88 -4.50 6.37
N THR A 62 -18.38 -3.30 6.62
CA THR A 62 -17.79 -2.41 5.62
C THR A 62 -16.58 -3.09 4.96
N LEU A 63 -15.64 -3.59 5.76
CA LEU A 63 -14.44 -4.25 5.25
C LEU A 63 -14.73 -5.57 4.51
N ALA A 64 -15.75 -6.32 4.93
CA ALA A 64 -16.14 -7.59 4.30
C ALA A 64 -16.73 -7.38 2.89
N ARG A 65 -17.29 -6.21 2.61
CA ARG A 65 -17.82 -5.84 1.28
C ARG A 65 -16.75 -5.27 0.36
N PHE A 66 -15.74 -4.63 0.92
CA PHE A 66 -14.62 -4.07 0.17
C PHE A 66 -13.89 -5.14 -0.65
N ARG A 67 -13.41 -4.81 -1.85
CA ARG A 67 -12.65 -5.67 -2.74
C ARG A 67 -11.35 -4.99 -3.14
N VAL A 68 -10.35 -5.75 -3.58
CA VAL A 68 -9.09 -5.15 -4.06
C VAL A 68 -9.37 -4.26 -5.27
N SER A 69 -10.34 -4.62 -6.10
CA SER A 69 -10.80 -3.79 -7.23
C SER A 69 -11.41 -2.45 -6.84
N ASP A 70 -11.84 -2.27 -5.58
CA ASP A 70 -12.41 -1.01 -5.10
C ASP A 70 -11.32 0.01 -4.75
N LEU A 71 -10.05 -0.41 -4.70
CA LEU A 71 -8.94 0.49 -4.44
C LEU A 71 -8.75 1.48 -5.58
N GLN A 72 -8.52 2.73 -5.19
CA GLN A 72 -8.16 3.81 -6.07
C GLN A 72 -6.91 4.48 -5.51
N THR A 73 -6.05 5.02 -6.37
CA THR A 73 -4.78 5.60 -5.94
C THR A 73 -4.97 6.84 -5.06
N TYR A 74 -6.05 7.59 -5.27
CA TYR A 74 -6.35 8.80 -4.49
C TYR A 74 -6.89 8.52 -3.07
N ILE A 75 -7.24 7.28 -2.73
CA ILE A 75 -7.69 6.92 -1.36
C ILE A 75 -6.56 6.34 -0.51
N VAL A 76 -5.34 6.25 -1.05
CA VAL A 76 -4.19 5.69 -0.33
C VAL A 76 -3.61 6.76 0.59
N TYR A 77 -3.78 6.57 1.90
CA TYR A 77 -3.26 7.49 2.91
C TYR A 77 -1.75 7.30 3.20
N SER A 78 -1.30 6.04 3.19
CA SER A 78 0.10 5.68 3.39
C SER A 78 0.43 4.37 2.69
N ALA A 79 1.66 4.27 2.18
CA ALA A 79 2.20 3.04 1.64
C ALA A 79 3.66 2.89 2.09
N MET A 80 4.10 1.68 2.41
CA MET A 80 5.45 1.46 2.94
C MET A 80 6.00 0.11 2.51
N VAL A 81 7.24 0.11 2.04
CA VAL A 81 8.02 -1.09 1.73
C VAL A 81 9.21 -1.16 2.66
N LYS A 82 9.42 -2.32 3.28
CA LYS A 82 10.58 -2.59 4.14
C LYS A 82 11.44 -3.66 3.50
N ALA A 83 12.76 -3.55 3.70
CA ALA A 83 13.68 -4.60 3.30
C ALA A 83 13.44 -5.88 4.11
N PRO A 84 13.74 -7.07 3.55
CA PRO A 84 13.69 -8.33 4.27
C PRO A 84 14.52 -8.26 5.56
N ARG A 85 14.00 -8.90 6.62
CA ARG A 85 14.60 -8.87 7.97
C ARG A 85 15.97 -9.56 8.04
N GLU A 86 16.36 -10.30 6.99
CA GLU A 86 17.58 -11.10 6.92
C GLU A 86 18.86 -10.27 6.70
N ALA A 87 18.74 -8.99 6.34
CA ALA A 87 19.88 -8.10 6.13
C ALA A 87 20.23 -7.28 7.39
N CYS A 88 20.84 -7.95 8.37
CA CYS A 88 21.48 -7.41 9.57
C CYS A 88 20.59 -6.81 10.69
N ASN A 89 21.12 -6.97 11.90
CA ASN A 89 20.52 -6.70 13.19
C ASN A 89 19.92 -5.29 13.35
N THR A 90 18.80 -5.27 14.07
CA THR A 90 18.12 -4.18 14.79
C THR A 90 17.50 -3.00 14.03
N HIS A 91 17.78 -2.77 12.75
CA HIS A 91 17.19 -1.61 12.04
C HIS A 91 16.28 -2.04 10.89
N ARG A 92 14.98 -1.74 11.02
CA ARG A 92 14.02 -1.84 9.91
C ARG A 92 14.47 -0.85 8.84
N ARG A 93 14.96 -1.34 7.70
CA ARG A 93 15.29 -0.51 6.54
C ARG A 93 14.02 -0.28 5.73
N THR A 94 13.67 0.99 5.53
CA THR A 94 12.54 1.39 4.69
C THR A 94 13.05 1.63 3.28
N ILE A 95 12.49 0.92 2.31
CA ILE A 95 12.82 1.06 0.88
C ILE A 95 11.97 2.16 0.25
N TYR A 96 10.71 2.23 0.66
CA TYR A 96 9.75 3.19 0.15
C TYR A 96 8.79 3.58 1.27
N LEU A 97 8.45 4.87 1.35
CA LEU A 97 7.44 5.41 2.25
C LEU A 97 6.66 6.49 1.50
N TYR A 98 5.35 6.40 1.58
CA TYR A 98 4.43 7.45 1.24
C TYR A 98 3.56 7.75 2.47
N ASP A 99 3.39 9.03 2.75
CA ASP A 99 2.52 9.58 3.78
C ASP A 99 1.88 10.85 3.20
N GLU A 100 0.57 10.80 2.93
CA GLU A 100 -0.18 11.91 2.33
C GLU A 100 -0.08 13.19 3.17
N ASN A 101 -0.11 13.04 4.50
CA ASN A 101 -0.09 14.15 5.44
C ASN A 101 1.31 14.68 5.72
N ARG A 102 2.35 13.93 5.33
CA ARG A 102 3.75 14.32 5.52
C ARG A 102 4.55 14.06 4.25
N PRO A 103 4.28 14.80 3.15
CA PRO A 103 4.99 14.66 1.89
C PRO A 103 6.51 14.74 2.02
N GLU A 104 7.01 15.50 3.00
CA GLU A 104 8.44 15.67 3.30
C GLU A 104 9.11 14.42 3.86
N ARG A 105 8.33 13.42 4.30
CA ARG A 105 8.83 12.14 4.80
C ARG A 105 8.79 11.04 3.76
N CYS A 106 8.21 11.31 2.59
CA CYS A 106 8.13 10.33 1.53
C CYS A 106 9.53 10.02 1.00
N ILE A 107 9.83 8.73 0.84
CA ILE A 107 11.11 8.25 0.31
C ILE A 107 10.85 7.19 -0.75
N ASN A 108 11.68 7.16 -1.78
CA ASN A 108 11.76 6.06 -2.72
C ASN A 108 13.24 5.78 -2.99
N THR A 109 13.76 4.67 -2.50
CA THR A 109 15.17 4.29 -2.72
C THR A 109 15.37 3.44 -3.98
N ILE A 110 14.29 3.13 -4.72
CA ILE A 110 14.33 2.33 -5.95
C ILE A 110 14.66 3.24 -7.14
N TYR A 111 14.01 4.40 -7.22
CA TYR A 111 14.18 5.39 -8.29
C TYR A 111 14.42 6.82 -7.78
N ASP A 112 14.83 6.97 -6.52
CA ASP A 112 15.07 8.25 -5.86
C ASP A 112 13.82 9.16 -5.91
N ASP A 113 13.84 10.21 -6.73
CA ASP A 113 12.75 11.20 -6.78
C ASP A 113 11.63 10.87 -7.77
N LEU A 114 11.77 9.78 -8.52
CA LEU A 114 10.79 9.41 -9.54
C LEU A 114 9.62 8.61 -8.94
N PRO A 115 8.37 8.89 -9.35
CA PRO A 115 7.24 8.07 -8.97
C PRO A 115 7.41 6.65 -9.57
N LEU A 116 7.05 5.64 -8.78
CA LEU A 116 6.89 4.29 -9.30
C LEU A 116 5.55 4.22 -10.07
N GLU A 117 5.51 3.47 -11.16
CA GLU A 117 4.31 3.35 -11.98
C GLU A 117 3.15 2.63 -11.26
N GLY A 118 1.93 2.82 -11.75
CA GLY A 118 0.74 2.18 -11.19
C GLY A 118 0.26 2.84 -9.91
N TRP A 119 -0.10 2.04 -8.92
CA TRP A 119 -0.75 2.48 -7.70
C TRP A 119 0.21 2.82 -6.55
N TRP A 120 1.49 3.07 -6.85
CA TRP A 120 2.42 3.62 -5.86
C TRP A 120 2.13 5.10 -5.67
N PRO A 121 1.58 5.53 -4.52
CA PRO A 121 1.33 6.94 -4.30
C PRO A 121 2.65 7.71 -4.23
N TRP A 122 2.75 8.86 -4.88
CA TRP A 122 3.92 9.72 -4.76
C TRP A 122 3.45 11.12 -4.41
N PRO A 123 4.19 11.89 -3.59
CA PRO A 123 3.86 13.28 -3.36
C PRO A 123 3.63 13.98 -4.70
N LYS A 124 2.42 14.52 -4.89
CA LYS A 124 2.19 15.45 -5.98
C LYS A 124 3.07 16.67 -5.70
N LEU A 125 3.88 17.07 -6.67
CA LEU A 125 4.59 18.36 -6.54
C LEU A 125 3.55 19.47 -6.42
N PRO A 126 3.80 20.53 -5.63
CA PRO A 126 2.92 21.70 -5.59
C PRO A 126 2.69 22.22 -7.01
N GLY A 127 1.44 22.20 -7.49
CA GLY A 127 1.06 22.61 -8.85
C GLY A 127 0.74 21.48 -9.84
N GLN A 128 0.79 20.21 -9.45
CA GLN A 128 0.23 19.10 -10.23
C GLN A 128 -1.24 18.81 -9.84
N GLU A 129 -2.10 19.83 -9.96
CA GLU A 129 -3.54 19.61 -9.97
C GLU A 129 -3.92 18.97 -11.32
N ASP A 130 -4.36 17.71 -11.25
CA ASP A 130 -5.20 16.98 -12.21
C ASP A 130 -4.99 17.27 -13.69
N LEU A 131 -3.90 16.73 -14.25
CA LEU A 131 -3.82 16.44 -15.70
C LEU A 131 -3.93 14.93 -15.91
N TYR A 132 -5.12 14.38 -15.65
CA TYR A 132 -5.50 13.12 -16.29
C TYR A 132 -5.98 13.48 -17.70
N PHE A 133 -5.09 13.39 -18.67
CA PHE A 133 -5.48 13.29 -20.07
C PHE A 133 -6.16 11.94 -20.27
N ILE A 134 -7.43 11.99 -20.67
CA ILE A 134 -8.10 10.89 -21.35
C ILE A 134 -7.76 11.04 -22.83
N GLU A 135 -7.02 10.09 -23.39
CA GLU A 135 -7.17 9.64 -24.78
C GLU A 135 -7.27 8.12 -24.79
#